data_AF-A0A1Q3GQJ2-F1
#
_entry.id   AF-A0A1Q3GQJ2-F1
#
_cell.length_a   1.000
_cell.length_b   1.000
_cell.length_c   1.000
_cell.angle_alpha   90.00
_cell.angle_beta   90.00
_cell.angle_gamma   90.00
#
_symmetry.space_group_name_H-M   'P 1'
#
loop_
_entity.id
_entity.type
_entity.pdbx_description
1 polymer ?
#
loop_
_entity_poly.entity_id
_entity_poly.type
_entity_poly.pdbx_seq_one_letter_code
_entity_poly.pdbx_strand_id
1 'polypeptide(L)'
;MKNEELFLKKLIQNDKAAVKEIFQANVPLLLKYGHRFTNDVSLVDECLVAVFIDLWKNRATLAQNKSIKIYLLETLRHKIEEKLSQLQLKRA
;
A
#
# COMPACT_ATOMS: atom_id res chain seq x y z
N MET A 1 3.35 -15.20 -2.49
CA MET A 1 2.10 -15.39 -3.24
C MET A 1 2.47 -16.06 -4.57
N LYS A 2 1.73 -17.03 -5.09
CA LYS A 2 2.12 -17.76 -6.31
C LYS A 2 2.16 -16.89 -7.60
N ASN A 3 1.71 -15.63 -7.56
CA ASN A 3 1.56 -14.77 -8.75
C ASN A 3 2.28 -13.40 -8.65
N GLU A 4 3.21 -13.22 -7.71
CA GLU A 4 3.86 -11.92 -7.48
C GLU A 4 4.68 -11.44 -8.68
N GLU A 5 5.41 -12.34 -9.33
CA GLU A 5 6.19 -12.05 -10.53
C GLU A 5 5.29 -11.66 -11.72
N LEU A 6 4.12 -12.30 -11.84
CA LEU A 6 3.12 -11.94 -12.84
C LEU A 6 2.57 -10.53 -12.61
N PHE A 7 2.31 -10.16 -11.36
CA PHE A 7 1.87 -8.81 -11.01
C PHE A 7 2.93 -7.75 -11.34
N LEU A 8 4.21 -8.02 -11.03
CA LEU A 8 5.31 -7.12 -11.40
C LEU A 8 5.39 -6.94 -12.92
N LYS A 9 5.32 -8.03 -13.68
CA LYS A 9 5.35 -7.97 -15.15
C LYS A 9 4.21 -7.11 -15.72
N LYS A 10 2.98 -7.32 -15.25
CA LYS A 10 1.82 -6.51 -15.66
C LYS A 10 1.97 -5.03 -15.27
N LEU A 11 2.49 -4.74 -14.07
CA LEU A 11 2.75 -3.38 -13.61
C LEU A 11 3.74 -2.63 -14.51
N ILE A 12 4.84 -3.27 -14.91
CA ILE A 12 5.85 -2.67 -15.81
C ILE A 12 5.28 -2.44 -17.20
N GLN A 13 4.35 -3.29 -17.64
CA GLN A 13 3.64 -3.15 -18.92
C GLN A 13 2.57 -2.04 -18.93
N ASN A 14 2.49 -1.22 -17.87
CA ASN A 14 1.46 -0.19 -17.68
C ASN A 14 0.02 -0.75 -17.69
N ASP A 15 -0.15 -2.02 -17.34
CA ASP A 15 -1.48 -2.61 -17.19
C ASP A 15 -2.12 -2.07 -15.89
N LYS A 16 -3.08 -1.16 -16.06
CA LYS A 16 -3.84 -0.59 -14.94
C LYS A 16 -4.65 -1.64 -14.18
N ALA A 17 -5.02 -2.76 -14.82
CA ALA A 17 -5.73 -3.84 -14.15
C ALA A 17 -4.85 -4.53 -13.10
N ALA A 18 -3.53 -4.51 -13.27
CA ALA A 18 -2.59 -5.08 -12.31
C ALA A 18 -2.74 -4.46 -10.91
N VAL A 19 -2.88 -3.14 -10.82
CA VAL A 19 -3.07 -2.44 -9.53
C VAL A 19 -4.35 -2.92 -8.85
N LYS A 20 -5.44 -3.08 -9.63
CA LYS A 20 -6.72 -3.56 -9.12
C LYS A 20 -6.64 -5.00 -8.62
N GLU A 21 -5.95 -5.88 -9.35
CA GLU A 21 -5.74 -7.27 -8.95
C GLU A 21 -4.91 -7.35 -7.66
N ILE A 22 -3.82 -6.57 -7.57
CA ILE A 22 -2.98 -6.50 -6.36
C ILE A 22 -3.79 -5.95 -5.19
N PHE A 23 -4.61 -4.93 -5.42
CA PHE A 23 -5.52 -4.36 -4.42
C PHE A 23 -6.44 -5.44 -3.87
N GLN A 24 -7.22 -6.10 -4.72
CA GLN A 24 -8.17 -7.14 -4.31
C GLN A 24 -7.48 -8.29 -3.55
N ALA A 25 -6.26 -8.66 -3.94
CA ALA A 25 -5.50 -9.72 -3.28
C ALA A 25 -4.94 -9.32 -1.91
N ASN A 26 -4.64 -8.04 -1.68
CA ASN A 26 -3.91 -7.60 -0.48
C ASN A 26 -4.75 -6.78 0.50
N VAL A 27 -5.86 -6.16 0.09
CA VAL A 27 -6.69 -5.29 0.94
C VAL A 27 -7.14 -5.93 2.24
N PRO A 28 -7.67 -7.17 2.28
CA PRO A 28 -8.08 -7.79 3.55
C PRO A 28 -6.92 -7.90 4.55
N LEU A 29 -5.72 -8.20 4.06
CA LEU A 29 -4.51 -8.26 4.89
C LEU A 29 -4.08 -6.87 5.35
N LEU A 30 -4.06 -5.91 4.44
CA LEU A 30 -3.61 -4.55 4.71
C LEU A 30 -4.53 -3.81 5.67
N LEU A 31 -5.86 -3.98 5.55
CA LEU A 31 -6.84 -3.46 6.50
C LEU A 31 -6.59 -4.04 7.90
N LYS A 32 -6.48 -5.36 8.01
CA LYS A 32 -6.19 -6.03 9.30
C LYS A 32 -4.88 -5.56 9.91
N TYR A 33 -3.88 -5.27 9.07
CA TYR A 33 -2.60 -4.75 9.52
C TYR A 33 -2.70 -3.29 9.96
N GLY A 34 -3.36 -2.42 9.19
CA GLY A 34 -3.56 -1.00 9.50
C GLY A 34 -4.34 -0.79 10.79
N HIS A 35 -5.35 -1.63 11.04
CA HIS A 35 -6.14 -1.59 12.28
C HIS A 35 -5.34 -1.92 13.55
N ARG A 36 -4.11 -2.43 13.44
CA ARG A 36 -3.23 -2.60 14.60
C ARG A 36 -2.65 -1.28 15.11
N PHE A 37 -2.66 -0.23 14.28
CA PHE A 37 -2.09 1.08 14.59
C PHE A 37 -3.16 2.12 14.91
N THR A 38 -4.35 2.00 14.32
CA THR A 38 -5.47 2.91 14.56
C THR A 38 -6.82 2.22 14.38
N ASN A 39 -7.81 2.63 15.17
CA ASN A 39 -9.21 2.21 15.00
C ASN A 39 -9.97 3.10 14.02
N ASP A 40 -9.35 4.17 13.51
CA ASP A 40 -9.97 5.06 12.52
C ASP A 40 -9.92 4.42 11.13
N VAL A 41 -11.08 3.86 10.72
CA VAL A 41 -11.25 3.21 9.41
C VAL A 41 -10.98 4.19 8.26
N SER A 42 -11.45 5.44 8.38
CA SER A 42 -11.28 6.46 7.34
C SER A 42 -9.80 6.78 7.11
N LEU A 43 -9.02 6.85 8.20
CA LEU A 43 -7.57 7.07 8.10
C LEU A 43 -6.89 5.90 7.39
N VAL A 44 -7.22 4.66 7.76
CA VAL A 44 -6.66 3.46 7.12
C VAL A 44 -7.00 3.42 5.63
N ASP A 45 -8.25 3.70 5.27
CA ASP A 45 -8.71 3.72 3.87
C ASP A 45 -7.96 4.79 3.05
N GLU A 46 -7.78 5.99 3.59
CA GLU A 46 -7.03 7.04 2.90
C GLU A 46 -5.54 6.66 2.73
N CYS A 47 -4.94 6.07 3.77
CA CYS A 47 -3.57 5.56 3.69
C CYS A 47 -3.44 4.43 2.67
N LEU A 48 -4.42 3.51 2.58
CA LEU A 48 -4.46 2.46 1.57
C LEU A 48 -4.48 3.05 0.15
N VAL A 49 -5.38 3.99 -0.12
CA VAL A 49 -5.45 4.65 -1.43
C VAL A 49 -4.10 5.27 -1.79
N ALA A 50 -3.46 5.95 -0.84
CA ALA A 50 -2.14 6.54 -1.05
C ALA A 50 -1.04 5.48 -1.30
N VAL A 51 -1.07 4.32 -0.62
CA VAL A 51 -0.14 3.21 -0.87
C VAL A 51 -0.25 2.71 -2.32
N PHE A 52 -1.47 2.55 -2.85
CA PHE A 52 -1.66 2.04 -4.21
C PHE A 52 -1.32 3.10 -5.29
N ILE A 53 -1.50 4.39 -4.99
CA ILE A 53 -0.99 5.48 -5.83
C ILE A 53 0.54 5.42 -5.90
N ASP A 54 1.20 5.24 -4.76
CA ASP A 54 2.67 5.15 -4.71
C ASP A 54 3.20 3.88 -5.36
N LEU A 55 2.49 2.76 -5.22
CA LEU A 55 2.76 1.52 -5.96
C LEU A 55 2.76 1.79 -7.47
N TRP A 56 1.74 2.48 -7.98
CA TRP A 56 1.67 2.82 -9.41
C TRP A 56 2.81 3.75 -9.83
N LYS A 57 3.11 4.80 -9.05
CA LYS A 57 4.21 5.74 -9.35
C LYS A 57 5.56 5.03 -9.37
N ASN A 58 5.80 4.14 -8.42
CA ASN A 58 7.07 3.44 -8.21
C ASN A 58 7.14 2.07 -8.91
N ARG A 59 6.19 1.75 -9.80
CA ARG A 59 6.08 0.43 -10.43
C ARG A 59 7.35 -0.05 -11.15
N ALA A 60 8.13 0.88 -11.71
CA ALA A 60 9.38 0.58 -12.39
C ALA A 60 10.53 0.21 -11.43
N THR A 61 10.61 0.85 -10.25
CA THR A 61 11.65 0.60 -9.25
C THR A 61 11.34 -0.63 -8.40
N LEU A 62 10.05 -0.88 -8.15
CA LEU A 62 9.55 -2.07 -7.45
C LEU A 62 9.97 -3.39 -8.11
N ALA A 63 9.99 -3.42 -9.44
CA ALA A 63 10.40 -4.58 -10.22
C ALA A 63 11.82 -5.07 -9.94
N GLN A 64 12.69 -4.23 -9.37
CA GLN A 64 14.11 -4.53 -9.23
C GLN A 64 14.54 -4.91 -7.80
N ASN A 65 13.77 -4.56 -6.76
CA ASN A 65 14.34 -4.55 -5.40
C ASN A 65 13.44 -5.05 -4.27
N LYS A 66 12.12 -5.22 -4.44
CA LYS A 66 11.25 -5.58 -3.31
C LYS A 66 10.08 -6.48 -3.70
N SER A 67 9.71 -7.34 -2.76
CA SER A 67 8.40 -7.99 -2.77
C SER A 67 7.29 -6.93 -2.69
N ILE A 68 6.27 -7.05 -3.54
CA ILE A 68 5.06 -6.22 -3.53
C ILE A 68 4.44 -6.23 -2.13
N LYS A 69 4.35 -7.40 -1.50
CA LYS A 69 3.75 -7.53 -0.17
C LYS A 69 4.51 -6.73 0.89
N ILE A 70 5.84 -6.83 0.89
CA ILE A 70 6.69 -6.09 1.83
C ILE A 70 6.54 -4.59 1.59
N TYR A 71 6.59 -4.16 0.32
CA TYR A 71 6.40 -2.76 -0.04
C TYR A 71 5.06 -2.22 0.45
N LEU A 72 3.95 -2.93 0.22
CA LEU A 72 2.62 -2.49 0.64
C LEU A 72 2.52 -2.35 2.17
N LEU A 73 3.07 -3.29 2.93
CA LEU A 73 3.05 -3.27 4.39
C LEU A 73 3.92 -2.15 4.97
N GLU A 74 5.16 -2.01 4.49
CA GLU A 74 6.08 -0.94 4.93
C GLU A 74 5.50 0.45 4.61
N THR A 75 5.01 0.64 3.38
CA THR A 75 4.46 1.92 2.94
C THR A 75 3.20 2.27 3.72
N LEU A 76 2.32 1.29 3.98
CA LEU A 76 1.10 1.52 4.76
C LEU A 76 1.44 1.95 6.19
N ARG A 77 2.35 1.24 6.85
CA ARG A 77 2.79 1.57 8.20
C ARG A 77 3.31 3.00 8.28
N HIS A 78 4.25 3.34 7.39
CA HIS A 78 4.87 4.67 7.38
C HIS A 78 3.82 5.78 7.20
N LYS A 79 2.87 5.62 6.28
CA LYS A 79 1.80 6.60 6.06
C LYS A 79 0.86 6.74 7.26
N ILE A 80 0.52 5.65 7.94
CA ILE A 80 -0.31 5.70 9.15
C ILE A 80 0.44 6.43 10.26
N GLU A 81 1.70 6.08 10.52
CA GLU A 81 2.53 6.69 11.56
C GLU A 81 2.71 8.21 11.31
N GLU A 82 3.02 8.59 10.07
CA GLU A 82 3.14 10.00 9.65
C GLU A 82 1.84 10.77 9.92
N LYS A 83 0.71 10.19 9.54
CA LYS A 83 -0.59 10.84 9.68
C LYS A 83 -1.04 10.97 11.14
N LEU A 84 -0.79 9.94 11.95
CA LEU A 84 -1.05 10.00 13.39
C LEU A 84 -0.20 11.07 14.07
N SER A 85 1.08 11.20 13.68
CA SER A 85 1.95 12.27 14.19
C SER A 85 1.45 13.67 13.79
N GLN A 86 1.03 13.87 12.54
CA GLN A 86 0.45 15.14 12.09
C GLN A 86 -0.84 15.51 12.84
N LEU A 87 -1.69 14.53 13.16
CA LEU A 87 -2.91 14.76 13.93
C LEU A 87 -2.64 15.16 15.37
N GLN A 88 -1.53 14.69 15.97
CA GLN A 88 -1.11 15.11 17.30
C GLN A 88 -0.58 16.55 17.30
N LEU A 89 0.20 16.94 16.28
CA LEU A 89 0.74 18.30 16.15
C LEU A 89 -0.34 19.35 15.92
N LYS A 90 -1.44 19.01 15.24
CA LYS A 90 -2.59 19.92 15.03
C LYS A 90 -3.45 20.15 16.27
N ARG A 91 -3.24 19.38 17.34
CA ARG A 91 -4.00 19.46 18.59
C ARG A 91 -3.25 20.19 19.72
N ALA A 92 -1.98 20.54 19.49
CA ALA A 92 -1.14 21.35 20.38
C ALA A 92 -1.23 22.83 19.99
#